data_AF-A0A1V6ZA82-F1
#
_entry.id   AF-A0A1V6ZA82-F1
#
_cell.length_a   1.000
_cell.length_b   1.000
_cell.length_c   1.000
_cell.angle_alpha   90.00
_cell.angle_beta   90.00
_cell.angle_gamma   90.00
#
_symmetry.space_group_name_H-M   'P 1'
#
loop_
_entity.id
_entity.type
_entity.pdbx_description
1 polymer ?
#
loop_
_entity_poly.entity_id
_entity_poly.type
_entity_poly.pdbx_seq_one_letter_code
_entity_poly.pdbx_strand_id
1 'polypeptide(L)'
;MNSDQANIAAALFADSEAAFVLCNEYAMAQDEQVTPQFELLEWGCDLVPGTAEHMTFYAGIDGIHDFDWALHPGGRAIIDAVAEDLQLSKDQLQASREIYRTSGNSSSASVLIVLVRLRLESKKAHIAATSFGPGLAIEMALLRMCQVDE
;
A
#
# COMPACT_ATOMS: atom_id res chain seq x y z
N MET A 1 -31.32 5.54 -5.66
CA MET A 1 -30.30 4.64 -6.25
C MET A 1 -30.95 3.30 -6.46
N ASN A 2 -30.83 2.72 -7.65
CA ASN A 2 -31.36 1.39 -7.94
C ASN A 2 -30.58 0.39 -7.06
N SER A 3 -31.27 -0.40 -6.24
CA SER A 3 -30.65 -1.32 -5.27
C SER A 3 -29.87 -2.47 -5.91
N ASP A 4 -29.93 -2.60 -7.23
CA ASP A 4 -29.51 -3.78 -7.99
C ASP A 4 -28.18 -3.58 -8.75
N GLN A 5 -27.53 -2.41 -8.59
CA GLN A 5 -26.21 -2.15 -9.19
C GLN A 5 -25.15 -2.00 -8.10
N ALA A 6 -24.30 -3.01 -7.96
CA ALA A 6 -23.14 -2.98 -7.07
C ALA A 6 -21.92 -2.38 -7.80
N ASN A 7 -21.37 -1.29 -7.28
CA ASN A 7 -20.11 -0.70 -7.76
C ASN A 7 -19.01 -0.91 -6.71
N ILE A 8 -18.11 -1.85 -6.99
CA ILE A 8 -17.01 -2.21 -6.09
C ILE A 8 -16.06 -1.01 -5.90
N ALA A 9 -15.69 -0.31 -6.98
CA ALA A 9 -14.75 0.82 -6.89
C ALA A 9 -15.31 1.93 -5.99
N ALA A 10 -16.58 2.30 -6.16
CA ALA A 10 -17.24 3.32 -5.35
C ALA A 10 -17.42 2.91 -3.87
N ALA A 11 -17.45 1.61 -3.57
CA ALA A 11 -17.51 1.10 -2.20
C ALA A 11 -16.13 0.95 -1.55
N LEU A 12 -15.05 0.96 -2.35
CA LEU A 12 -13.69 0.70 -1.91
C LEU A 12 -12.82 1.94 -1.81
N PHE A 13 -12.86 2.82 -2.82
CA PHE A 13 -11.97 3.96 -2.90
C PHE A 13 -12.41 5.11 -1.99
N ALA A 14 -11.42 5.80 -1.46
CA ALA A 14 -11.61 6.94 -0.58
C ALA A 14 -10.47 7.94 -0.78
N ASP A 15 -10.71 9.19 -0.42
CA ASP A 15 -9.74 10.26 -0.62
C ASP A 15 -8.82 10.38 0.60
N SER A 16 -7.50 10.45 0.36
CA SER A 16 -6.50 10.83 1.36
C SER A 16 -5.22 11.31 0.69
N GLU A 17 -4.40 12.04 1.43
CA GLU A 17 -3.09 12.50 1.01
C GLU A 17 -2.06 12.16 2.10
N ALA A 18 -0.83 11.84 1.68
CA ALA A 18 0.29 11.63 2.58
C ALA A 18 1.57 12.16 1.95
N ALA A 19 2.44 12.74 2.77
CA ALA A 19 3.73 13.26 2.36
C ALA A 19 4.82 12.77 3.33
N PHE A 20 6.03 12.60 2.82
CA PHE A 20 7.21 12.25 3.61
C PHE A 20 8.44 12.95 3.05
N VAL A 21 9.48 13.06 3.90
CA VAL A 21 10.79 13.57 3.50
C VAL A 21 11.76 12.40 3.49
N LEU A 22 12.47 12.22 2.37
CA LEU A 22 13.53 11.24 2.24
C LEU A 22 14.88 11.93 2.31
N CYS A 23 15.72 11.51 3.25
CA CYS A 23 17.07 12.03 3.43
C CYS A 23 18.08 10.90 3.28
N ASN A 24 19.23 11.20 2.67
CA ASN A 24 20.39 10.32 2.74
C ASN A 24 21.26 10.68 3.95
N GLU A 25 22.24 9.81 4.25
CA GLU A 25 23.19 10.01 5.35
C GLU A 25 23.96 11.34 5.23
N TYR A 26 24.24 11.79 4.02
CA TYR A 26 24.95 13.05 3.79
C TYR A 26 24.15 14.26 4.26
N ALA A 27 22.87 14.35 3.91
CA ALA A 27 22.00 15.43 4.34
C ALA A 27 21.76 15.40 5.86
N MET A 28 21.62 14.21 6.44
CA MET A 28 21.45 14.05 7.89
C MET A 28 22.69 14.49 8.67
N ALA A 29 23.89 14.24 8.15
CA ALA A 29 25.13 14.67 8.81
C ALA A 29 25.31 16.20 8.85
N GLN A 30 24.55 16.95 8.05
CA GLN A 30 24.61 18.42 8.01
C GLN A 30 23.58 19.09 8.92
N ASP A 31 22.62 18.33 9.47
CA ASP A 31 21.55 18.84 10.32
C ASP A 31 21.24 17.85 11.46
N GLU A 32 21.82 18.13 12.63
CA GLU A 32 21.63 17.35 13.85
C GLU A 32 20.18 17.39 14.39
N GLN A 33 19.31 18.26 13.85
CA GLN A 33 17.90 18.33 14.23
C GLN A 33 17.04 17.30 13.48
N VAL A 34 17.56 16.69 12.41
CA VAL A 34 16.82 15.68 11.64
C VAL A 34 16.78 14.36 12.40
N THR A 35 15.61 14.02 12.93
CA THR A 35 15.37 12.73 13.59
C THR A 35 14.74 11.75 12.59
N PRO A 36 15.47 10.74 12.09
CA PRO A 36 14.93 9.77 11.15
C PRO A 36 13.79 8.99 11.81
N GLN A 37 12.73 8.73 11.04
CA GLN A 37 11.59 7.96 11.54
C GLN A 37 11.69 6.49 11.13
N PHE A 38 12.15 6.27 9.91
CA PHE A 38 12.42 4.97 9.33
C PHE A 38 13.73 5.03 8.56
N GLU A 39 14.41 3.91 8.53
CA GLU A 39 15.55 3.68 7.66
C GLU A 39 15.17 2.63 6.62
N LEU A 40 15.37 2.96 5.34
CA LEU A 40 15.16 2.04 4.23
C LEU A 40 16.36 1.09 4.13
N LEU A 41 16.14 -0.19 4.43
CA LEU A 41 17.19 -1.22 4.36
C LEU A 41 17.25 -1.86 2.97
N GLU A 42 16.09 -2.16 2.40
CA GLU A 42 15.97 -2.81 1.09
C GLU A 42 14.68 -2.36 0.41
N TRP A 43 14.73 -2.20 -0.91
CA TRP A 43 13.57 -1.92 -1.75
C TRP A 43 13.66 -2.74 -3.03
N GLY A 44 12.52 -3.24 -3.49
CA GLY A 44 12.42 -3.94 -4.75
C GLY A 44 11.01 -3.87 -5.32
N CYS A 45 10.94 -3.97 -6.64
CA CYS A 45 9.70 -4.12 -7.38
C CYS A 45 9.75 -5.38 -8.24
N ASP A 46 8.60 -6.01 -8.43
CA ASP A 46 8.45 -7.15 -9.34
C ASP A 46 7.14 -7.08 -10.11
N LEU A 47 7.12 -7.69 -11.29
CA LEU A 47 5.93 -7.88 -12.11
C LEU A 47 5.57 -9.35 -12.07
N VAL A 48 4.32 -9.64 -11.70
CA VAL A 48 3.84 -11.02 -11.71
C VAL A 48 3.93 -11.55 -13.15
N PRO A 49 4.58 -12.72 -13.38
CA PRO A 49 4.74 -13.25 -14.72
C PRO A 49 3.40 -13.41 -15.44
N GLY A 50 3.35 -12.95 -16.69
CA GLY A 50 2.15 -13.06 -17.51
C GLY A 50 1.02 -12.13 -17.11
N THR A 51 1.23 -11.12 -16.26
CA THR A 51 0.18 -10.12 -15.96
C THR A 51 0.38 -8.79 -16.69
N ALA A 52 1.58 -8.51 -17.22
CA ALA A 52 1.98 -7.20 -17.75
C ALA A 52 0.97 -6.60 -18.75
N GLU A 53 0.37 -7.45 -19.58
CA GLU A 53 -0.61 -7.08 -20.61
C GLU A 53 -2.08 -7.14 -20.13
N HIS A 54 -2.34 -7.73 -18.97
CA HIS A 54 -3.69 -7.90 -18.43
C HIS A 54 -4.20 -6.68 -17.65
N MET A 55 -3.35 -5.67 -17.46
CA MET A 55 -3.72 -4.37 -16.86
C MET A 55 -3.20 -3.16 -17.65
N THR A 56 -2.73 -3.37 -18.88
CA THR A 56 -2.49 -2.31 -19.90
C THR A 56 -3.46 -2.53 -21.06
N PHE A 57 -3.99 -1.45 -21.65
CA PHE A 57 -4.92 -1.57 -22.77
C PHE A 57 -4.68 -0.46 -23.81
N TYR A 58 -4.62 -0.85 -25.08
CA TYR A 58 -4.82 0.03 -26.24
C TYR A 58 -6.05 -0.48 -27.03
N ALA A 59 -7.13 0.31 -27.06
CA ALA A 59 -8.29 0.03 -27.90
C ALA A 59 -7.97 0.36 -29.36
N GLY A 60 -7.68 -0.66 -30.16
CA GLY A 60 -7.81 -0.60 -31.62
C GLY A 60 -9.18 -1.11 -32.10
N ILE A 61 -10.26 -0.79 -31.37
CA ILE A 61 -11.62 -1.26 -31.63
C ILE A 61 -12.63 -0.16 -31.29
N ASP A 62 -13.50 0.19 -32.25
CA ASP A 62 -14.69 0.99 -31.99
C ASP A 62 -15.72 0.15 -31.22
N GLY A 63 -16.41 0.74 -30.24
CA GLY A 63 -17.44 0.06 -29.44
C GLY A 63 -17.05 -0.34 -28.01
N ILE A 64 -15.96 0.22 -27.45
CA ILE A 64 -15.58 0.08 -26.03
C ILE A 64 -16.68 0.47 -25.03
N HIS A 65 -17.71 1.19 -25.48
CA HIS A 65 -18.85 1.64 -24.68
C HIS A 65 -19.87 0.52 -24.33
N ASP A 66 -19.75 -0.69 -24.90
CA ASP A 66 -20.67 -1.81 -24.66
C ASP A 66 -20.10 -2.90 -23.73
N PHE A 67 -18.97 -2.62 -23.05
CA PHE A 67 -18.29 -3.59 -22.20
C PHE A 67 -18.51 -3.27 -20.71
N ASP A 68 -18.78 -4.30 -19.89
CA ASP A 68 -18.65 -4.21 -18.44
C ASP A 68 -17.21 -4.55 -18.04
N TRP A 69 -16.55 -3.64 -17.33
CA TRP A 69 -15.17 -3.80 -16.85
C TRP A 69 -15.12 -3.89 -15.33
N ALA A 70 -14.36 -4.85 -14.79
CA ALA A 70 -14.11 -4.98 -13.35
C ALA A 70 -12.66 -5.37 -13.06
N LEU A 71 -11.85 -4.44 -12.55
CA LEU A 71 -10.50 -4.69 -12.02
C LEU A 71 -10.03 -3.54 -11.12
N HIS A 72 -9.50 -3.87 -9.93
CA HIS A 72 -8.09 -3.64 -9.50
C HIS A 72 -7.92 -3.90 -7.98
N PRO A 73 -6.85 -4.61 -7.52
CA PRO A 73 -6.76 -5.16 -6.18
C PRO A 73 -6.05 -4.21 -5.18
N GLY A 74 -6.83 -3.68 -4.23
CA GLY A 74 -6.35 -3.08 -2.97
C GLY A 74 -7.26 -3.34 -1.76
N GLY A 75 -8.12 -4.38 -1.85
CA GLY A 75 -9.22 -4.63 -0.91
C GLY A 75 -8.93 -5.67 0.18
N ARG A 76 -9.87 -5.81 1.12
CA ARG A 76 -9.81 -6.74 2.27
C ARG A 76 -9.36 -8.16 1.91
N ALA A 77 -9.79 -8.68 0.76
CA ALA A 77 -9.44 -10.02 0.29
C ALA A 77 -7.92 -10.23 0.12
N ILE A 78 -7.17 -9.20 -0.30
CA ILE A 78 -5.70 -9.28 -0.42
C ILE A 78 -5.07 -9.35 0.95
N ILE A 79 -5.54 -8.52 1.88
CA ILE A 79 -5.04 -8.52 3.27
C ILE A 79 -5.27 -9.91 3.89
N ASP A 80 -6.43 -10.52 3.63
CA ASP A 80 -6.75 -11.87 4.11
C ASP A 80 -5.91 -12.95 3.43
N ALA A 81 -5.74 -12.91 2.10
CA ALA A 81 -4.92 -13.86 1.35
C ALA A 81 -3.45 -13.83 1.79
N VAL A 82 -2.86 -12.64 1.95
CA VAL A 82 -1.47 -12.49 2.45
C VAL A 82 -1.36 -13.00 3.88
N ALA A 83 -2.36 -12.74 4.73
CA ALA A 83 -2.36 -13.25 6.10
C ALA A 83 -2.36 -14.78 6.15
N GLU A 84 -3.17 -15.41 5.31
CA GLU A 84 -3.29 -16.86 5.24
C GLU A 84 -2.01 -17.51 4.68
N ASP A 85 -1.52 -17.02 3.54
CA ASP A 85 -0.36 -17.59 2.85
C ASP A 85 0.93 -17.46 3.68
N LEU A 86 1.15 -16.29 4.31
CA LEU A 86 2.32 -16.04 5.16
C LEU A 86 2.09 -16.41 6.63
N GLN A 87 0.92 -16.98 6.98
CA GLN A 87 0.54 -17.36 8.34
C GLN A 87 0.70 -16.22 9.37
N LEU A 88 0.33 -15.00 8.98
CA LEU A 88 0.47 -13.81 9.82
C LEU A 88 -0.58 -13.79 10.92
N SER A 89 -0.15 -13.43 12.13
CA SER A 89 -1.04 -13.16 13.26
C SER A 89 -1.94 -11.95 12.99
N LYS A 90 -3.07 -11.89 13.70
CA LYS A 90 -4.00 -10.74 13.61
C LYS A 90 -3.30 -9.42 13.94
N ASP A 91 -2.43 -9.42 14.94
CA ASP A 91 -1.70 -8.23 15.41
C ASP A 91 -0.72 -7.70 14.35
N GLN A 92 -0.15 -8.59 13.50
CA GLN A 92 0.77 -8.18 12.43
C GLN A 92 0.11 -7.33 11.34
N LEU A 93 -1.20 -7.51 11.10
CA LEU A 93 -1.94 -6.78 10.08
C LEU A 93 -2.97 -5.83 10.68
N GLN A 94 -2.97 -5.63 12.00
CA GLN A 94 -3.95 -4.80 12.68
C GLN A 94 -3.95 -3.36 12.13
N ALA A 95 -2.77 -2.75 11.94
CA ALA A 95 -2.65 -1.40 11.40
C ALA A 95 -3.26 -1.30 9.99
N SER A 96 -2.91 -2.22 9.07
CA SER A 96 -3.45 -2.24 7.71
C SER A 96 -4.97 -2.45 7.68
N ARG A 97 -5.47 -3.37 8.52
CA ARG A 97 -6.91 -3.65 8.63
C ARG A 97 -7.69 -2.45 9.17
N GLU A 98 -7.12 -1.77 10.15
CA GLU A 98 -7.75 -0.63 10.78
C GLU A 98 -7.76 0.59 9.85
N ILE A 99 -6.65 0.91 9.19
CA ILE A 99 -6.61 1.99 8.19
C ILE A 99 -7.58 1.71 7.06
N TYR A 100 -7.63 0.48 6.54
CA TYR A 100 -8.60 0.12 5.51
C TYR A 100 -10.05 0.27 6.01
N ARG A 101 -10.33 -0.07 7.28
CA ARG A 101 -11.66 0.09 7.89
C ARG A 101 -12.04 1.56 8.09
N THR A 102 -11.11 2.43 8.47
CA THR A 102 -11.38 3.83 8.78
C THR A 102 -11.30 4.76 7.58
N SER A 103 -10.48 4.40 6.60
CA SER A 103 -10.06 5.30 5.51
C SER A 103 -10.22 4.67 4.12
N GLY A 104 -10.70 3.44 4.01
CA GLY A 104 -10.88 2.76 2.72
C GLY A 104 -9.55 2.49 2.00
N ASN A 105 -9.64 2.32 0.68
CA ASN A 105 -8.47 2.28 -0.20
C ASN A 105 -8.20 3.69 -0.75
N SER A 106 -7.20 4.38 -0.22
CA SER A 106 -6.77 5.70 -0.70
C SER A 106 -5.64 5.63 -1.72
N SER A 107 -5.59 4.56 -2.50
CA SER A 107 -4.53 4.32 -3.48
C SER A 107 -3.15 4.35 -2.81
N SER A 108 -2.16 4.99 -3.44
CA SER A 108 -0.77 5.09 -2.96
C SER A 108 -0.61 5.70 -1.56
N ALA A 109 -1.53 6.57 -1.11
CA ALA A 109 -1.47 7.15 0.23
C ALA A 109 -1.66 6.10 1.33
N SER A 110 -2.36 5.00 1.05
CA SER A 110 -2.74 3.98 2.05
C SER A 110 -1.54 3.41 2.80
N VAL A 111 -0.47 3.04 2.08
CA VAL A 111 0.72 2.44 2.71
C VAL A 111 1.44 3.43 3.63
N LEU A 112 1.49 4.71 3.25
CA LEU A 112 2.12 5.76 4.06
C LEU A 112 1.32 6.01 5.34
N ILE A 113 -0.01 6.02 5.26
CA ILE A 113 -0.88 6.17 6.44
C ILE A 113 -0.74 4.97 7.39
N VAL A 114 -0.59 3.75 6.85
CA VAL A 114 -0.28 2.56 7.65
C VAL A 114 1.07 2.69 8.35
N LEU A 115 2.10 3.21 7.66
CA LEU A 115 3.41 3.45 8.27
C LEU A 115 3.34 4.47 9.42
N VAL A 116 2.58 5.55 9.26
CA VAL A 116 2.32 6.53 10.34
C VAL A 116 1.68 5.84 11.55
N ARG A 117 0.70 4.97 11.33
CA ARG A 117 0.07 4.22 12.42
C ARG A 117 1.05 3.26 13.11
N LEU A 118 1.82 2.50 12.33
CA LEU A 118 2.82 1.58 12.87
C LEU A 118 3.89 2.31 13.68
N ARG A 119 4.28 3.52 13.30
CA ARG A 119 5.19 4.36 14.07
C ARG A 119 4.66 4.65 15.49
N LEU A 120 3.36 4.87 15.62
CA LEU A 120 2.74 5.24 16.91
C LEU A 120 2.44 4.02 17.80
N GLU A 121 2.19 2.85 17.20
CA GLU A 121 1.62 1.71 17.91
C GLU A 121 2.53 0.46 17.96
N SER A 122 3.42 0.28 16.97
CA SER A 122 4.22 -0.94 16.86
C SER A 122 5.41 -0.92 17.81
N LYS A 123 5.66 -2.06 18.45
CA LYS A 123 6.86 -2.31 19.27
C LYS A 123 7.95 -3.07 18.51
N LYS A 124 7.76 -3.29 17.21
CA LYS A 124 8.68 -4.07 16.37
C LYS A 124 9.70 -3.16 15.71
N ALA A 125 10.96 -3.60 15.68
CA ALA A 125 12.06 -2.87 15.07
C ALA A 125 12.03 -2.87 13.53
N HIS A 126 11.37 -3.85 12.91
CA HIS A 126 11.34 -3.99 11.44
C HIS A 126 9.92 -4.00 10.91
N ILE A 127 9.74 -3.39 9.73
CA ILE A 127 8.48 -3.32 9.00
C ILE A 127 8.74 -3.73 7.56
N ALA A 128 7.93 -4.66 7.05
CA ALA A 128 7.82 -4.92 5.62
C ALA A 128 6.61 -4.14 5.10
N ALA A 129 6.84 -3.17 4.22
CA ALA A 129 5.79 -2.48 3.50
C ALA A 129 5.61 -3.17 2.14
N THR A 130 4.37 -3.46 1.76
CA THR A 130 4.04 -4.08 0.48
C THR A 130 2.84 -3.38 -0.13
N SER A 131 2.93 -3.03 -1.40
CA SER A 131 1.85 -2.43 -2.18
C SER A 131 1.65 -3.17 -3.49
N PHE A 132 0.41 -3.18 -3.96
CA PHE A 132 0.01 -3.82 -5.21
C PHE A 132 -0.55 -2.74 -6.14
N GLY A 133 -0.19 -2.80 -7.41
CA GLY A 133 -0.59 -1.81 -8.42
C GLY A 133 -0.78 -2.42 -9.80
N PRO A 134 -1.21 -1.62 -10.79
CA PRO A 134 -1.39 -2.09 -12.16
C PRO A 134 -0.11 -2.72 -12.70
N GLY A 135 -0.22 -3.88 -13.33
CA GLY A 135 0.93 -4.73 -13.66
C GLY A 135 0.59 -6.21 -13.76
N LEU A 136 0.04 -6.95 -12.80
CA LEU A 136 0.09 -6.77 -11.35
C LEU A 136 1.55 -6.54 -10.92
N ALA A 137 1.81 -5.33 -10.44
CA ALA A 137 3.10 -4.93 -9.90
C ALA A 137 3.06 -5.06 -8.38
N ILE A 138 4.18 -5.50 -7.82
CA ILE A 138 4.40 -5.60 -6.38
C ILE A 138 5.56 -4.69 -6.05
N GLU A 139 5.37 -3.79 -5.08
CA GLU A 139 6.41 -2.94 -4.53
C GLU A 139 6.62 -3.34 -3.07
N MET A 140 7.87 -3.59 -2.68
CA MET A 140 8.24 -3.97 -1.32
C MET A 140 9.37 -3.11 -0.78
N ALA A 141 9.27 -2.75 0.49
CA ALA A 141 10.33 -2.09 1.24
C ALA A 141 10.51 -2.72 2.61
N LEU A 142 11.75 -3.04 2.96
CA LEU A 142 12.15 -3.40 4.31
C LEU A 142 12.64 -2.15 5.04
N LEU A 143 11.96 -1.81 6.12
CA LEU A 143 12.23 -0.62 6.93
C LEU A 143 12.67 -1.03 8.34
N ARG A 144 13.62 -0.28 8.89
CA ARG A 144 13.93 -0.29 10.33
C ARG A 144 13.31 0.92 11.01
N MET A 145 12.64 0.70 12.14
CA MET A 145 12.13 1.78 12.99
C MET A 145 13.31 2.40 13.76
N CYS A 146 13.54 3.69 13.55
CA CYS A 146 14.51 4.44 14.34
C CYS A 146 13.87 4.78 15.69
N GLN A 147 14.54 4.39 16.78
CA GLN A 147 14.10 4.77 18.12
C GLN A 147 14.17 6.29 18.27
N VAL A 148 13.26 6.85 19.04
CA VAL A 148 13.49 8.16 19.65
C VAL A 148 14.29 7.82 20.90
N ASP A 149 15.54 8.27 20.99
CA ASP A 149 16.27 8.19 22.25
C ASP A 149 15.44 8.96 23.30
N GLU A 150 15.08 8.30 24.41
CA GLU A 150 14.41 8.93 25.55
C GLU A 150 15.30 9.97 26.24
#